data_AF-A0AB73HV22-F1
#
_entry.id   AF-A0AB73HV22-F1
#
_cell.length_a   1.000
_cell.length_b   1.000
_cell.length_c   1.000
_cell.angle_alpha   90.00
_cell.angle_beta   90.00
_cell.angle_gamma   90.00
#
_symmetry.space_group_name_H-M   'P 1'
#
loop_
_entity.id
_entity.type
_entity.pdbx_description
1 polymer ?
#
loop_
_entity_poly.entity_id
_entity_poly.type
_entity_poly.pdbx_seq_one_letter_code
_entity_poly.pdbx_strand_id
1 'polypeptide(L)'
;MAQNPFYVYALKDPRQKPAKPFYIGKGTGNRAWEHQAKIDESEKGLLIKEILEASHSVIHTIIADNLTEQQALKIEAELIAAFGIRSRGGMLTNRVQPNTENIERHLRINVPDGCYEKAQMALELMKSAVMELAKANPNGISNSDAAKYLGLQSDYGGGSKDYLSYSLIGLLMKESRLVRTANRKHIAVGE
;
A
#
# COMPACT_ATOMS: atom_id res chain seq x y z
N MET A 1 19.15 14.29 -15.77
CA MET A 1 18.48 13.12 -15.15
C MET A 1 16.99 13.29 -15.39
N ALA A 2 16.28 12.26 -15.83
CA ALA A 2 14.82 12.36 -16.06
C ALA A 2 14.11 12.58 -14.72
N GLN A 3 13.24 13.58 -14.65
CA GLN A 3 12.47 13.89 -13.44
C GLN A 3 11.35 12.87 -13.27
N ASN A 4 11.22 12.28 -12.08
CA ASN A 4 10.16 11.31 -11.86
C ASN A 4 8.80 12.04 -11.78
N PRO A 5 7.75 11.55 -12.43
CA PRO A 5 6.51 12.31 -12.61
C PRO A 5 5.58 12.27 -11.39
N PHE A 6 5.84 11.42 -10.39
CA PHE A 6 4.92 11.23 -9.27
C PHE A 6 5.16 12.21 -8.13
N TYR A 7 4.07 12.57 -7.47
CA TYR A 7 4.03 13.38 -6.27
C TYR A 7 2.89 12.92 -5.34
N VAL A 8 2.96 13.32 -4.08
CA VAL A 8 1.88 13.19 -3.08
C VAL A 8 1.35 14.58 -2.74
N TYR A 9 0.04 14.70 -2.60
CA TYR A 9 -0.64 15.96 -2.34
C TYR A 9 -1.71 15.81 -1.25
N ALA A 10 -2.03 16.94 -0.61
CA ALA A 10 -3.18 17.10 0.29
C ALA A 10 -4.21 18.07 -0.29
N LEU A 11 -5.48 17.80 -0.03
CA LEU A 11 -6.57 18.78 -0.14
C LEU A 11 -6.97 19.23 1.27
N LYS A 12 -7.10 20.55 1.48
CA LYS A 12 -7.43 21.13 2.78
C LYS A 12 -8.66 22.03 2.71
N ASP A 13 -9.46 21.99 3.76
CA ASP A 13 -10.65 22.81 3.91
C ASP A 13 -10.26 24.15 4.56
N PRO A 14 -10.35 25.29 3.84
CA PRO A 14 -9.97 26.60 4.33
C PRO A 14 -10.98 27.21 5.31
N ARG A 15 -12.19 26.64 5.43
CA ARG A 15 -13.24 27.13 6.33
C ARG A 15 -12.90 26.89 7.80
N GLN A 16 -11.98 25.97 8.07
CA GLN A 16 -11.44 25.71 9.41
C GLN A 16 -10.13 26.48 9.64
N LYS A 17 -9.89 26.88 10.88
CA LYS A 17 -8.67 27.58 11.31
C LYS A 17 -7.98 26.79 12.43
N PRO A 18 -6.80 26.19 12.21
CA PRO A 18 -6.06 26.13 10.95
C PRO A 18 -6.78 25.27 9.88
N ALA A 19 -6.47 25.51 8.61
CA ALA A 19 -7.05 24.76 7.49
C ALA A 19 -6.71 23.27 7.64
N LYS A 20 -7.72 22.40 7.64
CA LYS A 20 -7.53 20.98 7.95
C LYS A 20 -7.43 20.14 6.68
N PRO A 21 -6.46 19.21 6.59
CA PRO A 21 -6.45 18.23 5.52
C PRO A 21 -7.68 17.34 5.62
N PHE A 22 -8.33 17.11 4.49
CA PHE A 22 -9.45 16.17 4.38
C PHE A 22 -9.18 15.09 3.35
N TYR A 23 -8.12 15.17 2.55
CA TYR A 23 -7.78 14.13 1.59
C TYR A 23 -6.29 14.11 1.33
N ILE A 24 -5.72 12.91 1.20
CA ILE A 24 -4.35 12.67 0.74
C ILE A 24 -4.42 11.83 -0.53
N GLY A 25 -3.62 12.18 -1.54
CA GLY A 25 -3.54 11.41 -2.77
C GLY A 25 -2.16 11.42 -3.40
N LYS A 26 -1.87 10.43 -4.23
CA LYS A 26 -0.75 10.47 -5.19
C LYS A 26 -1.20 10.79 -6.61
N GLY A 27 -0.31 11.36 -7.40
CA GLY A 27 -0.59 11.74 -8.78
C GLY A 27 0.61 12.05 -9.64
N THR A 28 0.34 12.23 -10.93
CA THR A 28 1.24 12.80 -11.93
C THR A 28 0.52 13.96 -12.63
N GLY A 29 1.26 14.82 -13.33
CA GLY A 29 0.67 15.94 -14.07
C GLY A 29 -0.23 16.82 -13.20
N ASN A 30 -1.43 17.14 -13.70
CA ASN A 30 -2.36 18.05 -13.02
C ASN A 30 -3.36 17.37 -12.07
N ARG A 31 -3.17 16.09 -11.74
CA ARG A 31 -4.13 15.30 -10.93
C ARG A 31 -4.53 15.97 -9.61
N ALA A 32 -3.63 16.69 -8.94
CA ALA A 32 -3.99 17.43 -7.73
C ALA A 32 -5.06 18.51 -8.00
N TRP A 33 -5.04 19.16 -9.15
CA TRP A 33 -5.92 20.29 -9.52
C TRP A 33 -7.16 19.85 -10.32
N GLU A 34 -7.14 18.66 -10.92
CA GLU A 34 -8.27 18.13 -11.71
C GLU A 34 -9.54 17.83 -10.89
N HIS A 35 -9.44 17.70 -9.56
CA HIS A 35 -10.59 17.39 -8.69
C HIS A 35 -11.66 18.49 -8.67
N GLN A 36 -11.33 19.73 -9.08
CA GLN A 36 -12.32 20.80 -9.22
C GLN A 36 -13.15 20.66 -10.51
N ALA A 37 -12.66 19.94 -11.52
CA ALA A 37 -13.31 19.84 -12.83
C ALA A 37 -14.35 18.69 -12.92
N LYS A 38 -14.28 17.70 -12.01
CA LYS A 38 -15.21 16.57 -11.94
C LYS A 38 -15.53 16.26 -10.47
N ILE A 39 -16.51 16.97 -9.93
CA ILE A 39 -17.08 16.67 -8.62
C ILE A 39 -17.94 15.42 -8.76
N ASP A 40 -17.55 14.34 -8.08
CA ASP A 40 -18.30 13.10 -8.00
C ASP A 40 -19.15 13.04 -6.71
N GLU A 41 -19.97 12.01 -6.57
CA GLU A 41 -20.80 11.78 -5.36
C GLU A 41 -20.00 11.15 -4.19
N SER A 42 -18.67 11.13 -4.27
CA SER A 42 -17.86 10.63 -3.14
C SER A 42 -17.86 11.63 -1.98
N GLU A 43 -17.55 11.18 -0.76
CA GLU A 43 -17.40 12.08 0.40
C GLU A 43 -16.39 13.22 0.12
N LYS A 44 -15.31 12.92 -0.59
CA LYS A 44 -14.34 13.91 -1.09
C LYS A 44 -15.02 14.92 -2.02
N GLY A 45 -15.77 14.46 -3.02
CA GLY A 45 -16.45 15.31 -4.00
C GLY A 45 -17.50 16.21 -3.35
N LEU A 46 -18.35 15.65 -2.49
CA LEU A 46 -19.34 16.40 -1.72
C LEU A 46 -18.69 17.48 -0.86
N LEU A 47 -17.59 17.17 -0.16
CA LEU A 47 -16.88 18.16 0.66
C LEU A 47 -16.26 19.28 -0.20
N ILE A 48 -15.72 18.95 -1.37
CA ILE A 48 -15.24 19.95 -2.33
C ILE A 48 -16.40 20.87 -2.75
N LYS A 49 -17.56 20.30 -3.09
CA LYS A 49 -18.77 21.05 -3.45
C LYS A 49 -19.18 22.02 -2.35
N GLU A 50 -19.26 21.57 -1.10
CA GLU A 50 -19.61 22.41 0.05
C GLU A 50 -18.60 23.56 0.27
N ILE A 51 -17.31 23.33 0.05
CA ILE A 51 -16.27 24.37 0.15
C ILE A 51 -16.50 25.45 -0.91
N LEU A 52 -16.77 25.03 -2.16
CA LEU A 52 -17.01 25.93 -3.28
C LEU A 52 -18.31 26.71 -3.13
N GLU A 53 -19.39 26.07 -2.69
CA GLU A 53 -20.69 26.73 -2.42
C GLU A 53 -20.58 27.77 -1.30
N ALA A 54 -19.69 27.55 -0.33
CA ALA A 54 -19.34 28.55 0.69
C ALA A 54 -18.43 29.68 0.17
N SER A 55 -18.24 29.81 -1.15
CA SER A 55 -17.37 30.80 -1.80
C SER A 55 -15.90 30.72 -1.37
N HIS A 56 -15.43 29.52 -1.01
CA HIS A 56 -14.03 29.24 -0.71
C HIS A 56 -13.41 28.34 -1.78
N SER A 57 -12.08 28.36 -1.89
CA SER A 57 -11.33 27.47 -2.77
C SER A 57 -10.60 26.41 -1.96
N VAL A 58 -10.70 25.15 -2.40
CA VAL A 58 -9.91 24.04 -1.82
C VAL A 58 -8.43 24.39 -1.90
N ILE A 59 -7.70 24.19 -0.80
CA ILE A 59 -6.26 24.40 -0.79
C ILE A 59 -5.59 23.11 -1.25
N HIS A 60 -4.85 23.19 -2.35
CA HIS A 60 -4.03 22.11 -2.88
C HIS A 60 -2.59 22.29 -2.37
N THR A 61 -2.00 21.25 -1.78
CA THR A 61 -0.61 21.29 -1.32
C THR A 61 0.13 20.07 -1.86
N ILE A 62 1.21 20.28 -2.61
CA ILE A 62 2.17 19.21 -2.90
C ILE A 62 2.98 18.99 -1.62
N ILE A 63 2.97 17.75 -1.13
CA ILE A 63 3.66 17.34 0.11
C ILE A 63 5.07 16.85 -0.22
N ALA A 64 5.20 16.09 -1.31
CA ALA A 64 6.47 15.57 -1.83
C ALA A 64 6.35 15.33 -3.33
N ASP A 65 7.40 15.63 -4.11
CA ASP A 65 7.46 15.46 -5.56
C ASP A 65 8.75 14.77 -6.01
N ASN A 66 8.92 14.62 -7.33
CA ASN A 66 10.04 13.89 -7.95
C ASN A 66 10.19 12.44 -7.45
N LEU A 67 9.06 11.78 -7.21
CA LEU A 67 8.99 10.43 -6.65
C LEU A 67 8.82 9.39 -7.75
N THR A 68 9.37 8.19 -7.52
CA THR A 68 8.88 7.00 -8.22
C THR A 68 7.46 6.70 -7.76
N GLU A 69 6.70 5.93 -8.56
CA GLU A 69 5.34 5.54 -8.16
C GLU A 69 5.31 4.85 -6.80
N GLN A 70 6.26 3.96 -6.56
CA GLN A 70 6.37 3.20 -5.32
C GLN A 70 6.64 4.10 -4.11
N GLN A 71 7.47 5.13 -4.28
CA GLN A 71 7.72 6.12 -3.22
C GLN A 71 6.45 6.93 -2.93
N ALA A 72 5.75 7.39 -3.97
CA ALA A 72 4.51 8.14 -3.81
C ALA A 72 3.40 7.31 -3.16
N LEU A 73 3.26 6.04 -3.54
CA LEU A 73 2.34 5.09 -2.91
C LEU A 73 2.66 4.89 -1.43
N LYS A 74 3.93 4.78 -1.06
CA LYS A 74 4.35 4.65 0.34
C LYS A 74 3.97 5.89 1.15
N ILE A 75 4.37 7.06 0.68
CA ILE A 75 4.14 8.32 1.38
C ILE A 75 2.63 8.58 1.53
N GLU A 76 1.84 8.29 0.48
CA GLU A 76 0.37 8.35 0.54
C GLU A 76 -0.19 7.44 1.65
N ALA A 77 0.23 6.16 1.68
CA ALA A 77 -0.23 5.21 2.67
C ALA A 77 0.10 5.63 4.12
N GLU A 78 1.34 6.05 4.37
CA GLU A 78 1.81 6.50 5.69
C GLU A 78 1.03 7.74 6.18
N LEU A 79 0.81 8.71 5.29
CA LEU A 79 0.04 9.92 5.65
C LEU A 79 -1.43 9.59 5.91
N ILE A 80 -2.04 8.68 5.12
CA ILE A 80 -3.41 8.23 5.38
C ILE A 80 -3.49 7.49 6.71
N ALA A 81 -2.51 6.65 7.03
CA ALA A 81 -2.45 5.95 8.31
C ALA A 81 -2.33 6.93 9.49
N ALA A 82 -1.46 7.94 9.37
CA ALA A 82 -1.21 8.94 10.42
C ALA A 82 -2.40 9.87 10.69
N PHE A 83 -3.08 10.35 9.64
CA PHE A 83 -4.25 11.24 9.80
C PHE A 83 -5.56 10.49 10.05
N GLY A 84 -5.61 9.21 9.69
CA GLY A 84 -6.78 8.35 9.78
C GLY A 84 -7.92 8.74 8.83
N ILE A 85 -8.79 7.79 8.52
CA ILE A 85 -10.00 8.04 7.72
C ILE A 85 -11.23 8.25 8.60
N ARG A 86 -12.17 9.06 8.14
CA ARG A 86 -13.38 9.44 8.91
C ARG A 86 -14.24 8.27 9.34
N SER A 87 -14.37 7.24 8.50
CA SER A 87 -15.10 6.02 8.85
C SER A 87 -14.49 5.26 10.05
N ARG A 88 -13.23 5.57 10.42
CA ARG A 88 -12.52 5.06 11.60
C ARG A 88 -12.18 6.16 12.62
N GLY A 89 -12.88 7.30 12.57
CA GLY A 89 -12.70 8.42 13.51
C GLY A 89 -11.55 9.38 13.19
N GLY A 90 -10.89 9.22 12.04
CA GLY A 90 -9.85 10.12 11.55
C GLY A 90 -10.40 11.33 10.78
N MET A 91 -9.51 12.06 10.09
CA MET A 91 -9.84 13.34 9.45
C MET A 91 -10.13 13.23 7.95
N LEU A 92 -9.61 12.20 7.30
CA LEU A 92 -9.59 12.10 5.85
C LEU A 92 -10.86 11.45 5.27
N THR A 93 -11.33 11.96 4.14
CA THR A 93 -12.39 11.41 3.29
C THR A 93 -11.87 10.31 2.34
N ASN A 94 -10.63 9.85 2.52
CA ASN A 94 -10.08 8.70 1.81
C ASN A 94 -10.94 7.46 2.11
N ARG A 95 -11.28 6.68 1.07
CA ARG A 95 -12.16 5.50 1.22
C ARG A 95 -11.45 4.32 1.89
N VAL A 96 -10.14 4.23 1.75
CA VAL A 96 -9.32 3.12 2.22
C VAL A 96 -8.20 3.67 3.08
N GLN A 97 -7.99 3.04 4.23
CA GLN A 97 -6.82 3.21 5.09
C GLN A 97 -6.03 1.88 5.03
N PRO A 98 -4.69 1.92 4.99
CA PRO A 98 -3.89 0.71 5.22
C PRO A 98 -4.33 0.03 6.52
N ASN A 99 -4.59 -1.28 6.48
CA ASN A 99 -5.22 -1.95 7.61
C ASN A 99 -4.22 -2.22 8.74
N THR A 100 -4.27 -1.38 9.79
CA THR A 100 -3.48 -1.54 11.03
C THR A 100 -4.14 -2.44 12.08
N GLU A 101 -5.37 -2.92 11.84
CA GLU A 101 -6.15 -3.69 12.83
C GLU A 101 -5.59 -5.08 13.15
N ASN A 102 -4.59 -5.56 12.39
CA ASN A 102 -3.88 -6.81 12.69
C ASN A 102 -2.79 -6.65 13.77
N ILE A 103 -2.53 -5.43 14.26
CA ILE A 103 -1.63 -5.21 15.38
C ILE A 103 -2.44 -5.44 16.66
N GLU A 104 -2.37 -6.63 17.23
CA GLU A 104 -2.98 -6.94 18.52
C GLU A 104 -2.63 -5.86 19.55
N ARG A 105 -3.64 -5.33 20.25
CA ARG A 105 -3.52 -4.20 21.21
C ARG A 105 -2.69 -4.53 22.46
N HIS A 106 -2.09 -5.71 22.54
CA HIS A 106 -1.15 -6.11 23.60
C HIS A 106 0.29 -5.88 23.15
N LEU A 107 0.66 -4.61 22.92
CA LEU A 107 2.03 -4.23 22.60
C LEU A 107 2.95 -4.51 23.80
N ARG A 108 3.57 -5.69 23.84
CA ARG A 108 4.67 -6.02 24.78
C ARG A 108 5.97 -5.28 24.43
N ILE A 109 6.03 -4.66 23.25
CA ILE A 109 7.23 -4.03 22.67
C ILE A 109 6.86 -2.72 21.97
N ASN A 110 7.82 -1.80 21.87
CA ASN A 110 7.68 -0.56 21.09
C ASN A 110 7.79 -0.89 19.59
N VAL A 111 6.71 -0.68 18.84
CA VAL A 111 6.67 -0.83 17.37
C VAL A 111 6.68 0.58 16.78
N PRO A 112 7.75 0.99 16.07
CA PRO A 112 7.77 2.30 15.44
C PRO A 112 6.67 2.45 14.39
N ASP A 113 6.10 3.65 14.30
CA ASP A 113 5.10 4.00 13.28
C ASP A 113 5.64 3.73 11.86
N GLY A 114 4.82 3.17 10.99
CA GLY A 114 5.16 2.85 9.59
C GLY A 114 5.99 1.57 9.39
N CYS A 115 6.46 0.91 10.45
CA CYS A 115 7.21 -0.35 10.33
C CYS A 115 6.35 -1.49 9.77
N TYR A 116 5.07 -1.56 10.17
CA TYR A 116 4.15 -2.58 9.68
C TYR A 116 3.86 -2.39 8.19
N GLU A 117 3.54 -1.16 7.78
CA GLU A 117 3.27 -0.77 6.40
C GLU A 117 4.48 -1.08 5.51
N LYS A 118 5.69 -0.71 5.96
CA LYS A 118 6.94 -1.06 5.28
C LYS A 118 7.10 -2.58 5.12
N ALA A 119 6.77 -3.35 6.15
CA ALA A 119 6.84 -4.81 6.09
C ALA A 119 5.79 -5.40 5.13
N GLN A 120 4.55 -4.90 5.14
CA GLN A 120 3.49 -5.35 4.24
C GLN A 120 3.82 -5.02 2.77
N MET A 121 4.40 -3.85 2.49
CA MET A 121 4.86 -3.51 1.15
C MET A 121 5.94 -4.46 0.65
N ALA A 122 6.95 -4.75 1.47
CA ALA A 122 8.00 -5.70 1.13
C ALA A 122 7.41 -7.11 0.92
N LEU A 123 6.44 -7.49 1.74
CA LEU A 123 5.72 -8.76 1.64
C LEU A 123 5.00 -8.90 0.30
N GLU A 124 4.29 -7.86 -0.16
CA GLU A 124 3.62 -7.89 -1.46
C GLU A 124 4.59 -8.05 -2.64
N LEU A 125 5.72 -7.33 -2.62
CA LEU A 125 6.74 -7.46 -3.66
C LEU A 125 7.34 -8.88 -3.70
N MET A 126 7.65 -9.43 -2.52
CA MET A 126 8.17 -10.80 -2.41
C MET A 126 7.15 -11.84 -2.88
N LYS A 127 5.86 -11.66 -2.53
CA LYS A 127 4.77 -12.51 -3.04
C LYS A 127 4.64 -12.41 -4.57
N SER A 128 4.75 -11.21 -5.15
CA SER A 128 4.73 -11.03 -6.61
C SER A 128 5.85 -11.79 -7.30
N ALA A 129 7.09 -11.68 -6.80
CA ALA A 129 8.23 -12.38 -7.36
C ALA A 129 8.07 -13.92 -7.31
N VAL A 130 7.53 -14.45 -6.20
CA VAL A 130 7.21 -15.88 -6.08
C VAL A 130 6.12 -16.30 -7.08
N MET A 131 5.10 -15.48 -7.27
CA MET A 131 4.04 -15.74 -8.24
C MET A 131 4.54 -15.69 -9.69
N GLU A 132 5.38 -14.74 -10.04
CA GLU A 132 6.01 -14.67 -11.36
C GLU A 132 6.87 -15.92 -11.63
N LEU A 133 7.69 -16.33 -10.66
CA LEU A 133 8.45 -17.57 -10.74
C LEU A 133 7.53 -18.79 -10.90
N ALA A 134 6.43 -18.87 -10.15
CA ALA A 134 5.48 -19.98 -10.25
C ALA A 134 4.75 -19.99 -11.60
N LYS A 135 4.31 -18.83 -12.11
CA LYS A 135 3.66 -18.68 -13.42
C LYS A 135 4.59 -19.08 -14.57
N ALA A 136 5.90 -18.80 -14.45
CA ALA A 136 6.90 -19.22 -15.42
C ALA A 136 7.19 -20.74 -15.41
N ASN A 137 6.70 -21.48 -14.40
CA ASN A 137 6.98 -22.91 -14.20
C ASN A 137 5.67 -23.72 -14.07
N PRO A 138 5.03 -24.14 -15.18
CA PRO A 138 3.72 -24.81 -15.16
C PRO A 138 3.66 -26.12 -14.36
N ASN A 139 4.79 -26.83 -14.24
CA ASN A 139 4.91 -28.06 -13.43
C ASN A 139 5.02 -27.76 -11.92
N GLY A 140 5.08 -26.48 -11.56
CA GLY A 140 5.16 -25.96 -10.21
C GLY A 140 6.57 -25.84 -9.65
N ILE A 141 6.69 -25.03 -8.59
CA ILE A 141 7.93 -24.76 -7.87
C ILE A 141 7.88 -25.34 -6.46
N SER A 142 9.03 -25.62 -5.86
CA SER A 142 9.14 -25.96 -4.43
C SER A 142 9.55 -24.74 -3.60
N ASN A 143 9.44 -24.84 -2.27
CA ASN A 143 9.97 -23.81 -1.36
C ASN A 143 11.48 -23.58 -1.59
N SER A 144 12.25 -24.64 -1.82
CA SER A 144 13.68 -24.54 -2.07
C SER A 144 14.00 -23.86 -3.41
N ASP A 145 13.15 -24.07 -4.43
CA ASP A 145 13.28 -23.36 -5.72
C ASP A 145 13.08 -21.85 -5.50
N ALA A 146 11.99 -21.45 -4.83
CA ALA A 146 11.73 -20.05 -4.51
C ALA A 146 12.85 -19.44 -3.65
N ALA A 147 13.33 -20.16 -2.63
CA ALA A 147 14.41 -19.68 -1.77
C ALA A 147 15.70 -19.45 -2.55
N LYS A 148 16.13 -20.44 -3.34
CA LYS A 148 17.40 -20.40 -4.07
C LYS A 148 17.37 -19.39 -5.22
N TYR A 149 16.35 -19.44 -6.07
CA TYR A 149 16.34 -18.64 -7.30
C TYR A 149 15.93 -17.18 -7.09
N LEU A 150 15.23 -16.86 -6.00
CA LEU A 150 14.91 -15.47 -5.64
C LEU A 150 15.83 -14.90 -4.55
N GLY A 151 16.86 -15.65 -4.13
CA GLY A 151 17.80 -15.20 -3.10
C GLY A 151 17.18 -15.02 -1.72
N LEU A 152 16.12 -15.77 -1.39
CA LEU A 152 15.40 -15.70 -0.11
C LEU A 152 15.93 -16.72 0.92
N GLN A 153 17.17 -17.18 0.75
CA GLN A 153 17.76 -18.16 1.65
C GLN A 153 18.12 -17.53 3.00
N SER A 154 17.82 -18.25 4.09
CA SER A 154 18.25 -17.87 5.45
C SER A 154 19.63 -18.45 5.78
N ASP A 155 20.32 -17.79 6.72
CA ASP A 155 21.50 -18.34 7.39
C ASP A 155 21.20 -18.60 8.88
N TYR A 156 20.07 -19.27 9.14
CA TYR A 156 19.59 -19.54 10.50
C TYR A 156 20.41 -20.65 11.18
N GLY A 157 21.69 -20.37 11.46
CA GLY A 157 22.55 -21.20 12.31
C GLY A 157 22.70 -22.66 11.88
N GLY A 158 22.64 -22.95 10.58
CA GLY A 158 22.69 -24.32 10.03
C GLY A 158 21.34 -25.04 9.92
N GLY A 159 20.24 -24.38 10.27
CA GLY A 159 18.86 -24.86 10.06
C GLY A 159 18.39 -24.79 8.60
N SER A 160 17.08 -24.99 8.37
CA SER A 160 16.53 -24.95 7.00
C SER A 160 16.73 -23.57 6.37
N LYS A 161 17.18 -23.53 5.12
CA LYS A 161 17.49 -22.25 4.44
C LYS A 161 16.26 -21.62 3.79
N ASP A 162 15.09 -22.24 3.84
CA ASP A 162 13.92 -21.86 3.05
C ASP A 162 12.73 -21.35 3.90
N TYR A 163 12.91 -21.02 5.18
CA TYR A 163 11.83 -20.55 6.04
C TYR A 163 11.03 -19.37 5.46
N LEU A 164 11.72 -18.39 4.84
CA LEU A 164 11.04 -17.24 4.24
C LEU A 164 10.15 -17.65 3.07
N SER A 165 10.60 -18.57 2.22
CA SER A 165 9.77 -19.04 1.10
C SER A 165 8.57 -19.86 1.59
N TYR A 166 8.71 -20.64 2.66
CA TYR A 166 7.58 -21.31 3.31
C TYR A 166 6.51 -20.31 3.77
N SER A 167 6.91 -19.19 4.40
CA SER A 167 5.97 -18.14 4.82
C SER A 167 5.28 -17.48 3.62
N LEU A 168 6.03 -17.11 2.59
CA LEU A 168 5.47 -16.46 1.39
C LEU A 168 4.50 -17.39 0.63
N ILE A 169 4.91 -18.64 0.39
CA ILE A 169 4.08 -19.63 -0.30
C ILE A 169 2.85 -19.97 0.53
N GLY A 170 2.97 -20.08 1.86
CA GLY A 170 1.84 -20.32 2.76
C GLY A 170 0.80 -19.21 2.71
N LEU A 171 1.23 -17.94 2.66
CA LEU A 171 0.32 -16.79 2.49
C LEU A 171 -0.37 -16.82 1.12
N LEU A 172 0.38 -17.07 0.04
CA LEU A 172 -0.19 -17.19 -1.30
C LEU A 172 -1.18 -18.35 -1.43
N MET A 173 -0.94 -19.47 -0.72
CA MET A 173 -1.89 -20.57 -0.63
C MET A 173 -3.16 -20.18 0.15
N LYS A 174 -3.02 -19.44 1.26
CA LYS A 174 -4.15 -18.91 2.02
C LYS A 174 -5.00 -17.93 1.20
N GLU A 175 -4.36 -17.19 0.30
CA GLU A 175 -4.99 -16.28 -0.67
C GLU A 175 -5.57 -17.01 -1.88
N SER A 176 -5.50 -18.34 -1.94
CA SER A 176 -5.94 -19.16 -3.08
C SER A 176 -5.22 -18.84 -4.41
N ARG A 177 -4.01 -18.28 -4.35
CA ARG A 177 -3.16 -17.93 -5.52
C ARG A 177 -2.17 -19.03 -5.90
N LEU A 178 -1.84 -19.90 -4.94
CA LEU A 178 -1.07 -21.11 -5.15
C LEU A 178 -1.86 -22.32 -4.66
N VAL A 179 -1.76 -23.45 -5.38
CA VAL A 179 -2.22 -24.75 -4.89
C VAL A 179 -1.08 -25.74 -4.85
N ARG A 180 -1.10 -26.62 -3.84
CA ARG A 180 -0.10 -27.69 -3.70
C ARG A 180 -0.55 -28.94 -4.45
N THR A 181 0.28 -29.44 -5.35
CA THR A 181 0.03 -30.64 -6.15
C THR A 181 0.39 -31.91 -5.38
N ALA A 182 -0.06 -33.07 -5.88
CA ALA A 182 0.29 -34.38 -5.33
C ALA A 182 1.82 -34.62 -5.28
N ASN A 183 2.57 -34.03 -6.22
CA ASN A 183 4.03 -34.11 -6.29
C ASN A 183 4.73 -33.11 -5.36
N ARG A 184 4.00 -32.51 -4.41
CA ARG A 184 4.49 -31.53 -3.43
C ARG A 184 5.06 -30.25 -4.07
N LYS A 185 4.69 -29.94 -5.31
CA LYS A 185 5.01 -28.68 -6.00
C LYS A 185 3.85 -27.69 -5.84
N HIS A 186 4.16 -26.41 -5.99
CA HIS A 186 3.19 -25.31 -5.91
C HIS A 186 3.00 -24.72 -7.30
N ILE A 187 1.76 -24.70 -7.78
CA ILE A 187 1.40 -24.11 -9.08
C ILE A 187 0.56 -22.85 -8.86
N ALA A 188 0.78 -21.86 -9.72
CA ALA A 188 -0.05 -20.65 -9.77
C ALA A 188 -1.47 -20.99 -10.22
N VAL A 189 -2.45 -20.48 -9.48
CA VAL A 189 -3.89 -20.61 -9.77
C VAL A 189 -4.57 -19.27 -9.54
N GLY A 190 -5.44 -18.85 -10.47
CA GLY A 190 -6.01 -17.49 -10.47
C GLY A 190 -5.08 -16.41 -11.04
N GLU A 191 -5.67 -15.28 -11.46
CA GLU A 191 -4.91 -14.11 -11.94
C GLU A 191 -4.18 -13.36 -10.81
#